data_AF-A0A2U2ZQH7-F1
#
_entry.id   AF-A0A2U2ZQH7-F1
#
_cell.length_a   1.000
_cell.length_b   1.000
_cell.length_c   1.000
_cell.angle_alpha   90.00
_cell.angle_beta   90.00
_cell.angle_gamma   90.00
#
_symmetry.space_group_name_H-M   'P 1'
#
loop_
_entity.id
_entity.type
_entity.pdbx_description
1 polymer ?
#
loop_
_entity_poly.entity_id
_entity_poly.type
_entity_poly.pdbx_seq_one_letter_code
_entity_poly.pdbx_strand_id
1 'polypeptide(L)'
;MLTLTLRNLERDGPVTCTVHPTVPPKVEYELTPPAMELHATPRRRTDWAERNRVHITASRAAYDTDHRPEPVDARPLARGRLRTRTGRGRWPVP
;
A
#
# COMPACT_ATOMS: atom_id res chain seq x y z
N MET A 1 14.95 -1.29 11.94
CA MET A 1 16.06 -2.27 12.05
C MET A 1 15.48 -3.67 12.05
N LEU A 2 15.94 -4.58 11.17
CA LEU A 2 15.35 -5.91 10.97
C LEU A 2 15.42 -6.81 12.22
N THR A 3 16.54 -6.80 12.94
CA THR A 3 16.74 -7.62 14.14
C THR A 3 15.72 -7.34 15.24
N LEU A 4 15.35 -6.06 15.45
CA LEU A 4 14.32 -5.68 16.41
C LEU A 4 12.94 -6.19 15.99
N THR A 5 12.62 -6.07 14.71
CA THR A 5 11.36 -6.60 14.15
C THR A 5 11.26 -8.11 14.33
N LEU A 6 12.32 -8.86 14.02
CA LEU A 6 12.34 -10.32 14.17
C LEU A 6 12.23 -10.75 15.64
N ARG A 7 12.89 -10.05 16.57
CA ARG A 7 12.75 -10.33 18.01
C ARG A 7 11.33 -10.07 18.52
N ASN A 8 10.67 -9.03 18.03
CA ASN A 8 9.26 -8.76 18.39
C ASN A 8 8.34 -9.84 17.80
N LEU A 9 8.55 -10.23 16.55
CA LEU A 9 7.79 -11.32 15.92
C LEU A 9 8.06 -12.69 16.58
N GLU A 10 9.24 -12.93 17.11
CA GLU A 10 9.52 -14.13 17.89
C GLU A 10 8.79 -14.08 19.24
N ARG A 11 8.88 -12.94 19.94
CA ARG A 11 8.21 -12.70 21.23
C ARG A 11 6.69 -12.85 21.14
N ASP A 12 6.09 -12.32 20.08
CA ASP A 12 4.63 -12.31 19.90
C ASP A 12 4.09 -13.66 19.38
N GLY A 13 4.98 -14.60 19.04
CA GLY A 13 4.64 -15.94 18.56
C GLY A 13 4.42 -16.15 17.04
N PRO A 14 4.46 -15.16 16.12
CA PRO A 14 4.34 -15.46 14.69
C PRO A 14 5.59 -16.10 14.05
N VAL A 15 6.76 -16.03 14.68
CA VAL A 15 8.02 -16.57 14.13
C VAL A 15 8.75 -17.42 15.17
N THR A 16 9.40 -18.51 14.73
CA THR A 16 10.40 -19.26 15.51
C THR A 16 11.80 -18.99 14.99
N CYS A 17 12.78 -18.98 15.90
CA CYS A 17 14.19 -18.79 15.58
C CYS A 17 14.98 -20.06 15.92
N THR A 18 15.67 -20.62 14.94
CA THR A 18 16.54 -21.79 15.11
C THR A 18 17.98 -21.40 14.82
N VAL A 19 18.87 -21.60 15.80
CA VAL A 19 20.31 -21.37 15.66
C VAL A 19 21.00 -22.68 15.32
N HIS A 20 21.71 -22.69 14.20
CA HIS A 20 22.49 -23.83 13.73
C HIS A 20 23.95 -23.65 14.15
N PRO A 21 24.54 -24.57 14.93
CA PRO A 21 25.92 -24.47 15.37
C PRO A 21 26.89 -24.88 14.24
N THR A 22 26.98 -24.04 13.21
CA THR A 22 27.89 -24.18 12.07
C THR A 22 29.01 -23.14 12.12
N VAL A 23 30.04 -23.28 11.28
CA VAL A 23 31.04 -22.23 11.04
C VAL A 23 30.95 -21.80 9.58
N PRO A 24 30.50 -20.56 9.28
CA PRO A 24 29.96 -19.57 10.22
C PRO A 24 28.59 -19.99 10.80
N PRO A 25 28.18 -19.45 11.95
CA PRO A 25 26.88 -19.77 12.55
C PRO A 25 25.75 -19.29 11.66
N LYS A 26 24.71 -20.11 11.51
CA LYS A 26 23.52 -19.81 10.71
C LYS A 26 22.31 -19.68 11.64
N VAL A 27 21.43 -18.74 11.32
CA VAL A 27 20.14 -18.57 12.00
C VAL A 27 19.03 -18.68 10.97
N GLU A 28 18.01 -19.46 11.28
CA GLU A 28 16.82 -19.62 10.45
C GLU A 28 15.60 -19.12 11.20
N TYR A 29 14.73 -18.42 10.47
CA TYR A 29 13.47 -17.92 10.98
C TYR A 29 12.33 -18.56 10.19
N GLU A 30 11.36 -19.12 10.88
CA GLU A 30 10.22 -19.81 10.27
C GLU A 30 8.91 -19.23 10.80
N LEU A 31 7.88 -19.19 9.96
CA LEU A 31 6.55 -18.79 10.40
C LEU A 31 5.90 -19.94 11.18
N THR A 32 5.28 -19.60 12.31
CA THR A 32 4.47 -20.58 13.06
C THR A 32 3.18 -20.91 12.32
N PRO A 33 2.50 -22.03 12.63
CA PRO A 33 1.26 -22.40 11.96
C PRO A 33 0.17 -21.30 12.00
N PRO A 34 -0.08 -20.60 13.12
CA PRO A 34 -1.01 -19.48 13.15
C PRO A 34 -0.58 -18.31 12.26
N ALA A 35 0.72 -18.03 12.17
CA ALA A 35 1.24 -16.98 11.30
C ALA A 35 1.14 -17.32 9.81
N MET A 36 1.31 -18.61 9.47
CA MET A 36 1.09 -19.11 8.11
C MET A 36 -0.37 -18.95 7.67
N GLU A 37 -1.32 -19.24 8.57
CA GLU A 37 -2.75 -19.00 8.33
C GLU A 37 -3.02 -17.50 8.10
N LEU A 38 -2.49 -16.64 8.97
CA LEU A 38 -2.60 -15.18 8.83
C LEU A 38 -2.01 -14.70 7.49
N HIS A 39 -0.87 -15.24 7.08
CA HIS A 39 -0.18 -14.86 5.85
C HIS A 39 -0.98 -15.19 4.57
N ALA A 40 -1.89 -16.18 4.62
CA ALA A 40 -2.69 -16.57 3.46
C ALA A 40 -3.61 -15.44 2.95
N THR A 41 -4.13 -14.60 3.85
CA THR A 41 -5.06 -13.52 3.51
C THR A 41 -4.44 -12.40 2.67
N PRO A 42 -3.36 -11.73 3.12
CA PRO A 42 -2.69 -10.71 2.31
C PRO A 42 -2.16 -11.31 1.01
N ARG A 43 -1.67 -12.55 1.01
CA ARG A 43 -1.23 -13.24 -0.20
C ARG A 43 -2.34 -13.34 -1.25
N ARG A 44 -3.54 -13.80 -0.88
CA ARG A 44 -4.70 -13.86 -1.79
C ARG A 44 -5.07 -12.49 -2.37
N ARG A 45 -4.94 -11.42 -1.57
CA ARG A 45 -5.21 -10.05 -2.04
C ARG A 45 -4.15 -9.59 -3.05
N THR A 46 -2.88 -9.85 -2.78
CA THR A 46 -1.79 -9.55 -3.72
C THR A 46 -1.95 -10.33 -5.02
N ASP A 47 -2.29 -11.62 -4.94
CA ASP A 47 -2.51 -12.47 -6.12
C ASP A 47 -3.68 -11.96 -6.97
N TRP A 48 -4.77 -11.51 -6.35
CA TRP A 48 -5.86 -10.87 -7.08
C TRP A 48 -5.43 -9.54 -7.69
N ALA A 49 -4.74 -8.69 -6.93
CA ALA A 49 -4.31 -7.38 -7.39
C ALA A 49 -3.37 -7.49 -8.61
N GLU A 50 -2.45 -8.44 -8.59
CA GLU A 50 -1.53 -8.69 -9.70
C GLU A 50 -2.29 -9.18 -10.95
N ARG A 51 -3.19 -10.15 -10.78
CA ARG A 51 -4.05 -10.61 -11.90
C ARG A 51 -4.89 -9.50 -12.51
N ASN A 52 -5.30 -8.51 -11.72
CA ASN A 52 -6.16 -7.41 -12.15
C ASN A 52 -5.39 -6.12 -12.41
N ARG A 53 -4.05 -6.15 -12.43
CA ARG A 53 -3.22 -4.94 -12.52
C ARG A 53 -3.53 -4.11 -13.77
N VAL A 54 -3.71 -4.77 -14.92
CA VAL A 54 -4.04 -4.11 -16.18
C VAL A 54 -5.42 -3.44 -16.09
N HIS A 55 -6.42 -4.14 -15.59
CA HIS A 55 -7.77 -3.60 -15.40
C HIS A 55 -7.75 -2.38 -14.46
N ILE A 56 -7.09 -2.49 -13.30
CA ILE A 56 -6.95 -1.39 -12.35
C ILE A 56 -6.27 -0.18 -13.00
N THR A 57 -5.22 -0.40 -13.79
CA THR A 57 -4.49 0.67 -14.47
C THR A 57 -5.36 1.36 -15.53
N ALA A 58 -6.12 0.59 -16.32
CA ALA A 58 -7.04 1.14 -17.31
C ALA A 58 -8.17 1.95 -16.64
N SER A 59 -8.76 1.43 -15.56
CA SER A 59 -9.80 2.13 -14.80
C SER A 59 -9.28 3.45 -14.20
N ARG A 60 -8.03 3.48 -13.70
CA ARG A 60 -7.39 4.72 -13.23
C ARG A 60 -7.20 5.73 -14.37
N ALA A 61 -6.67 5.30 -15.51
CA ALA A 61 -6.46 6.19 -16.66
C ALA A 61 -7.78 6.77 -17.20
N ALA A 62 -8.85 5.96 -17.25
CA ALA A 62 -10.17 6.40 -17.65
C ALA A 62 -10.73 7.44 -16.66
N TYR A 63 -10.61 7.19 -15.36
CA TYR A 63 -11.00 8.14 -14.32
C TYR A 63 -10.24 9.46 -14.43
N ASP A 64 -8.91 9.40 -14.54
CA ASP A 64 -8.05 10.59 -14.65
C ASP A 64 -8.32 11.39 -15.93
N THR A 65 -8.77 10.75 -17.00
CA THR A 65 -9.17 11.41 -18.25
C THR A 65 -10.48 12.19 -18.06
N ASP A 66 -11.47 11.58 -17.40
CA ASP A 66 -12.78 12.17 -17.13
C ASP A 66 -12.72 13.26 -16.06
N HIS A 67 -11.86 13.08 -15.05
CA HIS A 67 -11.70 13.98 -13.90
C HIS A 67 -10.46 14.85 -14.02
N ARG A 68 -9.89 14.98 -15.22
CA ARG A 68 -8.77 15.90 -15.45
C ARG A 68 -9.25 17.29 -15.01
N PRO A 69 -8.60 17.93 -14.03
CA PRO A 69 -9.00 19.27 -13.65
C PRO A 69 -8.95 20.14 -14.89
N GLU A 70 -10.05 20.88 -15.14
CA GLU A 70 -10.09 21.96 -16.12
C GLU A 70 -8.76 22.71 -16.02
N PRO A 71 -8.01 22.88 -17.13
CA PRO A 71 -6.76 23.62 -17.08
C PRO A 71 -7.10 24.97 -16.45
N VAL A 72 -6.60 25.17 -15.23
CA VAL A 72 -6.76 26.44 -14.54
C VAL A 72 -6.04 27.42 -15.44
N ASP A 73 -6.83 28.20 -16.19
CA ASP A 73 -6.37 29.26 -17.05
C ASP A 73 -5.23 29.99 -16.32
N ALA A 74 -4.00 29.81 -16.80
CA ALA A 74 -2.86 30.63 -16.41
C ALA A 74 -3.05 32.02 -17.03
N ARG A 75 -4.16 32.68 -16.72
CA ARG A 75 -4.32 34.10 -16.98
C ARG A 75 -3.25 34.79 -16.14
N PRO A 76 -2.39 35.63 -16.74
CA PRO A 76 -1.48 36.44 -15.95
C PRO A 76 -2.35 37.22 -14.95
N LEU A 77 -1.98 37.16 -13.66
CA LEU A 77 -2.70 37.79 -12.56
C LEU A 77 -2.71 39.32 -12.74
N ALA A 78 -3.57 39.81 -13.63
CA ALA A 78 -3.97 41.20 -13.67
C ALA A 78 -4.89 41.44 -12.47
N ARG A 79 -4.46 42.39 -11.63
CA ARG A 79 -5.06 42.78 -10.35
C ARG A 79 -6.58 42.88 -10.44
N GLY A 80 -7.31 42.15 -9.59
CA GLY A 80 -8.71 42.50 -9.29
C GLY A 80 -9.63 41.39 -8.82
N ARG A 81 -9.91 41.42 -7.51
CA ARG A 81 -11.09 40.87 -6.81
C ARG A 81 -11.20 39.33 -6.67
N LEU A 82 -10.92 38.89 -5.45
CA LEU A 82 -11.22 37.57 -4.91
C LEU A 82 -12.72 37.28 -4.99
N ARG A 83 -13.12 36.27 -5.77
CA ARG A 83 -14.41 35.59 -5.60
C ARG A 83 -14.13 34.21 -5.02
N THR A 84 -14.53 33.99 -3.78
CA THR A 84 -14.50 32.68 -3.12
C THR A 84 -15.60 31.79 -3.72
N ARG A 85 -15.24 30.78 -4.52
CA ARG A 85 -16.16 29.69 -4.88
C ARG A 85 -15.86 28.48 -4.00
N THR A 86 -16.61 28.35 -2.92
CA THR A 86 -16.66 27.15 -2.08
C THR A 86 -17.24 25.99 -2.89
N GLY A 87 -16.38 25.12 -3.43
CA GLY A 87 -16.77 23.81 -3.95
C GLY A 87 -16.66 22.77 -2.84
N ARG A 88 -17.79 22.41 -2.22
CA ARG A 88 -17.88 21.20 -1.38
C ARG A 88 -17.71 19.99 -2.29
N GLY A 89 -16.54 19.35 -2.23
CA GLY A 89 -16.31 18.05 -2.85
C GLY A 89 -17.19 17.00 -2.16
N ARG A 90 -18.20 16.50 -2.88
CA ARG A 90 -18.96 15.32 -2.49
C ARG A 90 -18.20 14.12 -3.04
N TRP A 91 -17.64 13.30 -2.16
CA TRP A 91 -17.02 12.02 -2.53
C TRP A 91 -18.14 11.05 -2.94
N PRO A 92 -18.16 10.48 -4.15
CA PRO A 92 -19.02 9.35 -4.44
C PRO A 92 -18.34 8.11 -3.87
N VAL A 93 -18.89 7.58 -2.78
CA VAL A 93 -18.68 6.18 -2.39
C VAL A 93 -19.58 5.31 -3.29
N PRO A 94 -19.07 4.17 -3.81
CA PRO A 94 -19.82 3.30 -4.72
C PRO A 94 -21.05 2.66 -4.06
#